data_AF-A0A9D3V4F6-F1
#
_entry.id   AF-A0A9D3V4F6-F1
#
_cell.length_a   1.000
_cell.length_b   1.000
_cell.length_c   1.000
_cell.angle_alpha   90.00
_cell.angle_beta   90.00
_cell.angle_gamma   90.00
#
_symmetry.space_group_name_H-M   'P 1'
#
loop_
_entity.id
_entity.type
_entity.pdbx_description
1 polymer ?
#
loop_
_entity_poly.entity_id
_entity_poly.type
_entity_poly.pdbx_seq_one_letter_code
_entity_poly.pdbx_strand_id
1 'polypeptide(L)'
;MQFKIFKSNVEFKELFNAAGNRGYKLSINEFADQTNEFKAYRNGYRRPQRLKSRKQTSFRYVPAQTGGKEEPLRPSRTKHNVGCEDGEMEDEFEFRIRNHGIASEATYPYKGDDGTCKK
;
A
#
# COMPACT_ATOMS: atom_id res chain seq x y z
N MET A 1 -2.83 -6.59 -26.49
CA MET A 1 -1.99 -7.16 -25.43
C MET A 1 -0.95 -6.10 -25.12
N GLN A 2 -0.94 -5.58 -23.88
CA GLN A 2 -0.23 -4.40 -23.37
C GLN A 2 -0.33 -3.06 -24.14
N PHE A 3 0.20 -2.95 -25.35
CA PHE A 3 0.19 -1.69 -26.13
C PHE A 3 -1.22 -1.13 -26.36
N LYS A 4 -2.21 -2.01 -26.58
CA LYS A 4 -3.63 -1.61 -26.72
C LYS A 4 -4.19 -1.01 -25.43
N ILE A 5 -3.80 -1.55 -24.26
CA ILE A 5 -4.21 -1.03 -22.94
C ILE A 5 -3.58 0.34 -22.73
N PHE A 6 -2.29 0.45 -22.99
CA PHE A 6 -1.57 1.72 -22.91
C PHE A 6 -2.24 2.80 -23.76
N LYS A 7 -2.57 2.48 -25.03
CA LYS A 7 -3.25 3.42 -25.92
C LYS A 7 -4.59 3.89 -25.35
N SER A 8 -5.44 2.96 -24.89
CA SER A 8 -6.73 3.29 -24.25
C SER A 8 -6.56 4.15 -23.00
N ASN A 9 -5.54 3.88 -22.17
CA ASN A 9 -5.28 4.66 -20.96
C ASN A 9 -4.74 6.07 -21.27
N VAL A 10 -3.94 6.23 -22.33
CA VAL A 10 -3.49 7.55 -22.80
C VAL A 10 -4.66 8.38 -23.33
N GLU A 11 -5.52 7.78 -24.16
CA GLU A 11 -6.73 8.43 -24.67
C GLU A 11 -7.65 8.86 -23.52
N PHE A 12 -7.84 8.00 -22.51
CA PHE A 12 -8.60 8.33 -21.31
C PHE A 12 -8.01 9.55 -20.57
N LYS A 13 -6.69 9.57 -20.37
CA LYS A 13 -5.98 10.69 -19.73
C LYS A 13 -6.18 12.00 -20.49
N GLU A 14 -6.13 11.98 -21.81
CA GLU A 14 -6.32 13.17 -22.65
C GLU A 14 -7.75 13.72 -22.53
N LEU A 15 -8.76 12.86 -22.66
CA LEU A 15 -10.16 13.23 -22.50
C LEU A 15 -10.45 13.78 -21.09
N PHE A 16 -9.88 13.14 -20.07
CA PHE A 16 -10.02 13.55 -18.68
C PHE A 16 -9.45 14.95 -18.44
N ASN A 17 -8.24 15.20 -18.94
CA ASN A 17 -7.56 16.49 -18.76
C ASN A 17 -8.22 17.59 -19.59
N ALA A 18 -8.76 17.26 -20.77
CA ALA A 18 -9.47 18.19 -21.63
C ALA A 18 -10.78 18.69 -21.02
N ALA A 19 -11.46 17.86 -20.22
CA ALA A 19 -12.70 18.24 -19.55
C ALA A 19 -12.53 19.43 -18.57
N GLY A 20 -11.33 19.65 -18.04
CA GLY A 20 -10.97 20.85 -17.26
C GLY A 20 -11.75 21.05 -15.94
N ASN A 21 -12.56 20.07 -15.53
CA ASN A 21 -13.49 20.16 -14.39
C ASN A 21 -12.92 19.57 -13.09
N ARG A 22 -11.63 19.23 -13.06
CA ARG A 22 -10.95 18.59 -11.92
C ARG A 22 -9.81 19.48 -11.42
N GLY A 23 -9.61 19.53 -10.11
CA GLY A 23 -8.48 20.24 -9.49
C GLY A 23 -7.11 19.56 -9.68
N TYR A 24 -7.01 18.57 -10.57
CA TYR A 24 -5.79 17.81 -10.84
C TYR A 24 -5.77 17.30 -12.28
N LYS A 25 -4.57 16.96 -12.76
CA LYS A 25 -4.33 16.43 -14.10
C LYS A 25 -3.68 15.06 -14.04
N LEU A 26 -4.04 14.19 -14.98
CA LEU A 26 -3.44 12.88 -15.15
C LEU A 26 -2.19 12.96 -16.04
N SER A 27 -1.18 12.15 -15.74
CA SER A 27 0.05 11.99 -16.52
C SER A 27 0.34 10.51 -16.76
N ILE A 28 1.20 10.21 -17.74
CA ILE A 28 1.64 8.84 -18.01
C ILE A 28 2.59 8.43 -16.88
N ASN A 29 2.42 7.21 -16.37
CA ASN A 29 3.26 6.62 -15.34
C ASN A 29 3.63 5.17 -15.69
N GLU A 30 4.36 4.51 -14.80
CA GLU A 30 4.76 3.10 -14.91
C GLU A 30 3.60 2.09 -14.93
N PHE A 31 2.37 2.53 -14.64
CA PHE A 31 1.16 1.69 -14.63
C PHE A 31 0.25 1.95 -15.82
N ALA A 32 0.69 2.76 -16.78
CA ALA A 32 -0.15 3.20 -17.90
C ALA A 32 -0.58 2.06 -18.82
N ASP A 33 0.06 0.89 -18.75
CA ASP A 33 -0.24 -0.30 -19.51
C ASP A 33 -1.02 -1.37 -18.71
N GLN A 34 -1.39 -1.08 -17.46
CA GLN A 34 -2.17 -1.95 -16.59
C GLN A 34 -3.67 -1.61 -16.61
N THR A 35 -4.51 -2.60 -16.31
CA THR A 35 -5.96 -2.40 -16.13
C THR A 35 -6.38 -2.63 -14.67
N ASN A 36 -7.06 -3.73 -14.37
CA ASN A 36 -7.49 -4.12 -13.03
C ASN A 36 -6.39 -4.80 -12.20
N GLU A 37 -5.32 -5.26 -12.83
CA GLU A 37 -4.12 -5.84 -12.19
C GLU A 37 -3.57 -4.91 -11.10
N PHE A 38 -3.53 -3.60 -11.38
CA PHE A 38 -3.10 -2.61 -10.41
C PHE A 38 -3.89 -2.71 -9.10
N LYS A 39 -5.23 -2.90 -9.18
CA LYS A 39 -6.06 -3.02 -7.97
C LYS A 39 -5.81 -4.34 -7.23
N ALA A 40 -5.56 -5.42 -7.95
CA ALA A 40 -5.31 -6.72 -7.34
C ALA A 40 -3.98 -6.75 -6.57
N TYR A 41 -2.93 -6.14 -7.13
CA TYR A 41 -1.58 -6.21 -6.55
C TYR A 41 -1.17 -5.00 -5.71
N ARG A 42 -1.82 -3.84 -5.87
CA ARG A 42 -1.43 -2.60 -5.18
C ARG A 42 -2.44 -2.11 -4.14
N ASN A 43 -3.64 -2.70 -4.08
CA ASN A 43 -4.67 -2.30 -3.11
C ASN A 43 -4.97 -3.45 -2.12
N GLY A 44 -3.98 -3.84 -1.31
CA GLY A 44 -4.08 -4.92 -0.33
C GLY A 44 -4.70 -4.54 1.03
N TYR A 45 -5.55 -3.50 1.12
CA TYR A 45 -6.19 -3.18 2.40
C TYR A 45 -7.41 -4.08 2.64
N ARG A 46 -7.37 -4.87 3.72
CA ARG A 46 -8.52 -5.64 4.20
C ARG A 46 -9.34 -4.77 5.17
N ARG A 47 -10.66 -4.70 4.96
CA ARG A 47 -11.54 -4.00 5.91
C ARG A 47 -11.85 -4.90 7.12
N PRO A 48 -11.66 -4.41 8.36
CA PRO A 48 -12.06 -5.14 9.55
C PRO A 48 -13.56 -5.38 9.55
N GLN A 49 -13.98 -6.62 9.81
CA GLN A 49 -15.39 -6.98 9.95
C GLN A 49 -16.07 -6.30 11.14
N ARG A 50 -15.28 -5.89 12.14
CA ARG A 50 -15.75 -5.17 13.33
C ARG A 50 -15.01 -3.84 13.44
N LEU A 51 -15.69 -2.74 13.14
CA LEU A 51 -15.19 -1.41 13.45
C LEU A 51 -15.06 -1.28 14.96
N LYS A 52 -13.84 -1.38 15.51
CA LYS A 52 -13.59 -1.02 16.91
C LYS A 52 -14.01 0.44 17.08
N SER A 53 -14.86 0.75 18.07
CA SER A 53 -15.27 2.14 18.32
C SER A 53 -14.03 2.95 18.73
N ARG A 54 -13.55 3.79 17.82
CA ARG A 54 -12.34 4.57 18.05
C ARG A 54 -12.68 5.72 19.00
N LYS A 55 -12.16 5.72 20.22
CA LYS A 55 -12.05 6.94 21.01
C LYS A 55 -11.11 7.88 20.25
N GLN A 56 -11.66 8.99 19.76
CA GLN A 56 -10.90 9.97 19.01
C GLN A 56 -9.97 10.71 19.96
N THR A 57 -8.69 10.31 20.01
CA THR A 57 -7.65 11.13 20.63
C THR A 57 -7.05 12.06 19.59
N SER A 58 -6.84 13.31 19.95
CA SER A 58 -6.16 14.28 19.10
C SER A 58 -4.70 13.87 18.94
N PHE A 59 -4.34 13.32 17.79
CA PHE A 59 -2.95 13.04 17.44
C PHE A 59 -2.48 14.08 16.44
N ARG A 60 -1.39 14.79 16.74
CA ARG A 60 -0.77 15.78 15.85
C ARG A 60 0.55 15.22 15.35
N TYR A 61 0.70 15.12 14.03
CA TYR A 61 2.00 14.80 13.44
C TYR A 61 2.93 15.99 13.62
N VAL A 62 4.03 15.76 14.33
CA VAL A 62 5.20 16.64 14.30
C VAL A 62 6.01 16.25 13.07
N PRO A 63 6.48 17.20 12.24
CA PRO A 63 7.29 16.87 11.08
C PRO A 63 8.56 16.15 11.54
N ALA A 64 8.69 14.89 11.14
CA ALA A 64 9.90 14.11 11.34
C ALA A 64 11.04 14.78 10.56
N GLN A 65 12.20 14.93 11.21
CA GLN A 65 13.43 15.27 10.50
C GLN A 65 13.69 14.14 9.49
N THR A 66 13.61 14.49 8.20
CA THR A 66 14.07 13.75 7.01
C THR A 66 14.40 12.26 7.21
N GLY A 67 13.54 11.38 6.68
CA GLY A 67 13.92 9.99 6.42
C GLY A 67 12.93 8.93 6.86
N GLY A 68 11.62 9.12 6.61
CA GLY A 68 10.67 8.01 6.66
C GLY A 68 11.00 7.02 5.55
N LYS A 69 11.89 6.07 5.82
CA LYS A 69 12.10 4.92 4.96
C LYS A 69 10.91 3.99 5.19
N GLU A 70 10.29 3.50 4.12
CA GLU A 70 9.43 2.32 4.23
C GLU A 70 10.28 1.22 4.88
N GLU A 71 9.91 0.82 6.09
CA GLU A 71 10.63 -0.20 6.85
C GLU A 71 9.93 -1.53 6.57
N PRO A 72 10.67 -2.57 6.18
CA PRO A 72 10.07 -3.77 5.64
C PRO A 72 9.45 -4.56 6.78
N LEU A 73 8.19 -4.86 6.56
CA LEU A 73 7.41 -5.70 7.43
C LEU A 73 7.95 -7.13 7.29
N ARG A 74 8.30 -7.75 8.41
CA ARG A 74 8.53 -9.21 8.42
C ARG A 74 7.24 -9.87 7.89
N PRO A 75 7.30 -10.90 7.03
CA PRO A 75 6.13 -11.62 6.55
C PRO A 75 5.40 -12.22 7.74
N SER A 76 4.40 -11.49 8.20
CA SER A 76 3.64 -11.76 9.41
C SER A 76 2.32 -12.35 8.97
N ARG A 77 2.24 -13.68 8.94
CA ARG A 77 0.94 -14.37 8.81
C ARG A 77 0.21 -14.25 10.13
N THR A 78 -0.57 -13.19 10.29
CA THR A 78 -1.55 -13.07 11.36
C THR A 78 -2.88 -13.68 10.92
N LYS A 79 -3.88 -13.72 11.81
CA LYS A 79 -5.20 -14.27 11.51
C LYS A 79 -5.90 -13.52 10.36
N HIS A 80 -5.54 -12.26 10.10
CA HIS A 80 -6.16 -11.43 9.06
C HIS A 80 -5.20 -10.86 8.01
N ASN A 81 -3.87 -11.05 8.14
CA ASN A 81 -2.89 -10.66 7.11
C ASN A 81 -2.48 -11.87 6.28
N VAL A 82 -2.73 -11.81 4.96
CA VAL A 82 -2.41 -12.86 3.99
C VAL A 82 -1.26 -12.41 3.09
N GLY A 83 -0.16 -11.98 3.72
CA GLY A 83 1.06 -11.62 3.01
C GLY A 83 0.86 -10.46 2.03
N CYS A 84 1.20 -10.68 0.76
CA CYS A 84 1.16 -9.68 -0.31
C CYS A 84 -0.25 -9.45 -0.87
N GLU A 85 -1.21 -10.31 -0.57
CA GLU A 85 -2.58 -10.16 -1.08
C GLU A 85 -3.33 -9.07 -0.31
N ASP A 86 -3.35 -9.18 1.02
CA ASP A 86 -4.01 -8.21 1.86
C ASP A 86 -3.59 -8.21 3.35
N GLY A 87 -3.93 -7.11 4.03
CA GLY A 87 -3.73 -6.96 5.47
C GLY A 87 -4.40 -5.76 6.10
N GLU A 88 -4.40 -5.76 7.44
CA GLU A 88 -4.93 -4.71 8.30
C GLU A 88 -3.79 -4.05 9.09
N MET A 89 -3.73 -2.71 9.04
CA MET A 89 -2.67 -1.94 9.71
C MET A 89 -2.70 -2.12 11.24
N GLU A 90 -3.88 -2.29 11.84
CA GLU A 90 -4.01 -2.47 13.30
C GLU A 90 -3.37 -3.78 13.79
N ASP A 91 -3.60 -4.88 13.07
CA ASP A 91 -3.04 -6.19 13.40
C ASP A 91 -1.51 -6.16 13.37
N GLU A 92 -0.94 -5.34 12.48
CA GLU A 92 0.50 -5.16 12.37
C GLU A 92 1.08 -4.35 13.54
N PHE A 93 0.40 -3.29 13.97
CA PHE A 93 0.82 -2.56 15.18
C PHE A 93 0.79 -3.46 16.41
N GLU A 94 -0.25 -4.29 16.56
CA GLU A 94 -0.31 -5.27 17.65
C GLU A 94 0.83 -6.29 17.57
N PHE A 95 1.20 -6.73 16.36
CA PHE A 95 2.34 -7.62 16.15
C PHE A 95 3.65 -6.97 16.58
N ARG A 96 3.90 -5.70 16.22
CA ARG A 96 5.10 -4.97 16.64
C ARG A 96 5.20 -4.82 18.16
N ILE A 97 4.07 -4.55 18.83
CA ILE A 97 4.01 -4.48 20.29
C ILE A 97 4.36 -5.84 20.90
N ARG A 98 3.78 -6.93 20.38
CA ARG A 98 4.02 -8.30 20.87
C ARG A 98 5.45 -8.80 20.63
N ASN A 99 6.08 -8.40 19.54
CA ASN A 99 7.46 -8.80 19.21
C ASN A 99 8.52 -7.84 19.76
N HIS A 100 8.12 -6.81 20.51
CA HIS A 100 9.03 -5.80 21.06
C HIS A 100 9.87 -5.05 20.00
N GLY A 101 9.34 -4.90 18.78
CA GLY A 101 10.02 -4.19 17.70
C GLY A 101 9.82 -4.79 16.31
N ILE A 102 10.50 -4.19 15.32
CA ILE A 102 10.59 -4.67 13.93
C ILE A 102 12.04 -4.57 13.46
N ALA A 103 12.38 -5.32 12.41
CA ALA A 103 13.70 -5.31 11.81
C ALA A 103 13.87 -4.13 10.84
N SER A 104 15.08 -3.60 10.75
CA SER A 104 15.41 -2.55 9.77
C SER A 104 15.49 -3.09 8.33
N GLU A 105 15.33 -2.20 7.34
CA GLU A 105 15.47 -2.54 5.90
C GLU A 105 16.81 -3.18 5.56
N ALA A 106 17.89 -2.74 6.21
CA ALA A 106 19.22 -3.30 5.98
C ALA A 106 19.31 -4.77 6.41
N THR A 107 18.59 -5.17 7.47
CA THR A 107 18.65 -6.52 8.03
C THR A 107 17.58 -7.44 7.42
N TYR A 108 16.47 -6.87 6.97
CA TYR A 108 15.35 -7.63 6.42
C TYR A 108 14.79 -7.01 5.13
N PRO A 109 15.52 -7.03 4.00
CA PRO A 109 15.12 -6.27 2.81
C PRO A 109 13.76 -6.69 2.23
N TYR A 110 12.98 -5.73 1.73
CA TYR A 110 11.73 -6.02 1.03
C TYR A 110 11.95 -6.85 -0.23
N LYS A 111 11.10 -7.85 -0.43
CA LYS A 111 11.21 -8.81 -1.56
C LYS A 111 10.05 -8.74 -2.56
N GLY A 112 8.93 -8.11 -2.19
CA GLY A 112 7.75 -8.05 -3.06
C GLY A 112 7.10 -9.41 -3.31
N ASP A 113 7.32 -10.38 -2.43
CA ASP A 113 6.78 -11.74 -2.53
C ASP A 113 6.58 -12.33 -1.14
N ASP A 114 5.68 -13.30 -1.05
CA ASP A 114 5.35 -13.99 0.19
C ASP A 114 6.52 -14.82 0.69
N GLY A 115 7.09 -14.38 1.81
CA GLY A 115 8.21 -15.03 2.47
C GLY A 115 7.80 -15.94 3.62
N THR A 116 8.73 -16.82 4.01
CA THR A 116 8.69 -17.44 5.34
C THR A 116 9.37 -16.53 6.37
N CYS A 117 8.85 -16.52 7.60
CA CYS A 117 9.47 -15.76 8.69
C CYS A 117 10.86 -16.33 8.99
N LYS A 118 11.88 -15.44 9.02
CA LYS A 118 13.23 -15.80 9.46
C LYS A 118 13.24 -15.78 11.00
N LYS A 119 13.57 -16.92 11.59
CA LYS A 119 13.70 -17.07 13.05
C LYS A 119 14.86 -16.23 13.56
#